data_AF-A0A7V9C4W0-F1
#
_entry.id   AF-A0A7V9C4W0-F1
#
_cell.length_a   1.000
_cell.length_b   1.000
_cell.length_c   1.000
_cell.angle_alpha   90.00
_cell.angle_beta   90.00
_cell.angle_gamma   90.00
#
_symmetry.space_group_name_H-M   'P 1'
#
loop_
_entity.id
_entity.type
_entity.pdbx_description
1 polymer ?
#
loop_
_entity_poly.entity_id
_entity_poly.type
_entity_poly.pdbx_seq_one_letter_code
_entity_poly.pdbx_strand_id
1 'polypeptide(L)'
;MLKKGLFVKLVAKPGKEAEVEAFLNSGLALVNEEPLTVTWYAVKFDDSTFAIFDTFDSDEGRDAHLNGKVAAALMANAAELLLEGPKIEKIDILAAKSAGAKAGSSVA
;
A
#
# COMPACT_ATOMS: atom_id res chain seq x y z
N MET A 1 -12.80 10.96 3.40
CA MET A 1 -13.55 10.02 2.52
C MET A 1 -12.57 9.37 1.56
N LEU A 2 -12.45 8.05 1.58
CA LEU A 2 -11.53 7.29 0.72
C LEU A 2 -11.87 7.47 -0.76
N LYS A 3 -11.07 8.26 -1.49
CA LYS A 3 -11.31 8.58 -2.92
C LYS A 3 -10.16 8.15 -3.82
N LYS A 4 -8.96 8.05 -3.27
CA LYS A 4 -7.75 7.71 -4.00
C LYS A 4 -7.12 6.46 -3.39
N GLY A 5 -6.39 5.71 -4.20
CA GLY A 5 -5.53 4.65 -3.71
C GLY A 5 -4.33 4.43 -4.61
N LEU A 6 -3.40 3.62 -4.12
CA LEU A 6 -2.39 2.96 -4.93
C LEU A 6 -2.58 1.45 -4.83
N PHE A 7 -2.37 0.79 -5.96
CA PHE A 7 -2.17 -0.65 -6.00
C PHE A 7 -0.77 -0.90 -6.56
N VAL A 8 0.10 -1.51 -5.76
CA VAL A 8 1.50 -1.72 -6.10
C VAL A 8 1.79 -3.20 -6.15
N LYS A 9 1.86 -3.78 -7.36
CA LYS A 9 2.20 -5.20 -7.51
C LYS A 9 3.71 -5.42 -7.39
N LEU A 10 4.08 -6.41 -6.60
CA LEU A 10 5.45 -6.82 -6.33
C LEU A 10 5.59 -8.31 -6.66
N VAL A 11 6.54 -8.67 -7.52
CA VAL A 11 6.87 -10.07 -7.82
C VAL A 11 8.28 -10.30 -7.30
N ALA A 12 8.43 -11.17 -6.30
CA ALA A 12 9.72 -11.50 -5.71
C ALA A 12 10.61 -12.22 -6.73
N LYS A 13 11.93 -12.02 -6.64
CA LYS A 13 12.88 -12.90 -7.31
C LYS A 13 12.87 -14.29 -6.65
N PRO A 14 13.24 -15.34 -7.39
CA PRO A 14 13.45 -16.66 -6.80
C PRO A 14 14.43 -16.60 -5.62
N GLY A 15 14.00 -17.07 -4.45
CA GLY A 15 14.79 -17.08 -3.22
C GLY A 15 14.80 -15.77 -2.44
N LYS A 16 13.97 -14.78 -2.80
CA LYS A 16 13.80 -13.49 -2.11
C LYS A 16 12.40 -13.30 -1.51
N GLU A 17 11.57 -14.33 -1.55
CA GLU A 17 10.16 -14.27 -1.14
C GLU A 17 10.03 -13.92 0.35
N ALA A 18 10.87 -14.53 1.19
CA ALA A 18 10.89 -14.27 2.63
C ALA A 18 11.34 -12.83 2.94
N GLU A 19 12.33 -12.31 2.21
CA GLU A 19 12.78 -10.92 2.37
C GLU A 19 11.74 -9.91 1.90
N VAL A 20 11.00 -10.19 0.83
CA VAL A 20 9.86 -9.34 0.41
C VAL A 20 8.77 -9.34 1.46
N GLU A 21 8.41 -10.50 2.01
CA GLU A 21 7.43 -10.61 3.08
C GLU A 21 7.88 -9.88 4.37
N ALA A 22 9.15 -10.01 4.75
CA ALA A 22 9.73 -9.30 5.88
C ALA A 22 9.76 -7.79 5.66
N PHE A 23 10.16 -7.34 4.46
CA PHE A 23 10.11 -5.94 4.06
C PHE A 23 8.70 -5.37 4.24
N LEU A 24 7.69 -6.03 3.69
CA LEU A 24 6.29 -5.60 3.79
C LEU A 24 5.81 -5.53 5.24
N ASN A 25 6.12 -6.53 6.07
CA ASN A 25 5.78 -6.49 7.49
C ASN A 25 6.45 -5.33 8.23
N SER A 26 7.72 -5.04 7.93
CA SER A 26 8.43 -3.90 8.53
C SER A 26 7.91 -2.54 8.06
N GLY A 27 7.34 -2.48 6.84
CA GLY A 27 6.79 -1.26 6.26
C GLY A 27 5.65 -0.65 7.08
N LEU A 28 4.92 -1.47 7.85
CA LEU A 28 3.84 -1.00 8.72
C LEU A 28 4.29 0.10 9.69
N ALA A 29 5.48 -0.04 10.28
CA ALA A 29 6.00 0.97 11.22
C ALA A 29 6.22 2.32 10.53
N LEU A 30 6.66 2.32 9.27
CA LEU A 30 6.89 3.54 8.50
C LEU A 30 5.56 4.21 8.12
N VAL A 31 4.58 3.43 7.70
CA VAL A 31 3.28 3.97 7.25
C VAL A 31 2.44 4.46 8.42
N ASN A 32 2.62 3.91 9.63
CA ASN A 32 1.99 4.45 10.84
C ASN A 32 2.41 5.91 11.14
N GLU A 33 3.53 6.38 10.59
CA GLU A 33 3.97 7.77 10.71
C GLU A 33 3.39 8.69 9.61
N GLU A 34 2.58 8.15 8.69
CA GLU A 34 2.02 8.89 7.55
C GLU A 34 0.57 9.33 7.83
N PRO A 35 0.34 10.57 8.27
CA PRO A 35 -0.99 11.00 8.73
C PRO A 35 -2.05 11.06 7.62
N LEU A 36 -1.62 11.09 6.35
CA LEU A 36 -2.52 11.19 5.20
C LEU A 36 -2.79 9.82 4.54
N THR A 37 -2.08 8.77 4.95
CA THR A 37 -2.36 7.38 4.54
C THR A 37 -3.46 6.83 5.43
N VAL A 38 -4.69 6.73 4.91
CA VAL A 38 -5.87 6.43 5.74
C VAL A 38 -5.96 4.95 6.09
N THR A 39 -5.70 4.08 5.11
CA THR A 39 -5.53 2.64 5.35
C THR A 39 -4.42 2.11 4.44
N TRP A 40 -3.72 1.08 4.92
CA TRP A 40 -2.59 0.47 4.25
C TRP A 40 -2.60 -1.03 4.51
N TYR A 41 -2.30 -1.81 3.47
CA TYR A 41 -2.33 -3.26 3.50
C TYR A 41 -1.11 -3.80 2.76
N ALA A 42 -0.32 -4.63 3.46
CA ALA A 42 0.56 -5.60 2.81
C ALA A 42 -0.28 -6.81 2.38
N VAL A 43 -0.16 -7.22 1.12
CA VAL A 43 -0.97 -8.29 0.52
C VAL A 43 -0.04 -9.38 -0.01
N LYS A 44 -0.40 -10.64 0.24
CA LYS A 44 0.22 -11.82 -0.39
C LYS A 44 -0.83 -12.52 -1.23
N PHE A 45 -0.57 -12.68 -2.54
CA PHE A 45 -1.43 -13.40 -3.45
C PHE A 45 -1.08 -14.89 -3.49
N ASP A 46 0.22 -15.18 -3.59
CA ASP A 46 0.82 -16.51 -3.64
C ASP A 46 2.24 -16.47 -3.07
N ASP A 47 3.02 -17.54 -3.28
CA ASP A 47 4.37 -17.67 -2.70
C ASP A 47 5.36 -16.58 -3.15
N SER A 48 5.19 -16.02 -4.35
CA SER A 48 6.13 -15.05 -4.94
C SER A 48 5.48 -13.73 -5.35
N THR A 49 4.15 -13.64 -5.31
CA THR A 49 3.41 -12.44 -5.70
C THR A 49 2.81 -11.75 -4.48
N PHE A 50 3.14 -10.47 -4.33
CA PHE A 50 2.71 -9.60 -3.25
C PHE A 50 2.16 -8.29 -3.80
N ALA A 51 1.56 -7.49 -2.93
CA ALA A 51 1.25 -6.10 -3.23
C ALA A 51 1.21 -5.21 -1.99
N ILE A 52 1.24 -3.91 -2.24
CA ILE A 52 0.77 -2.89 -1.32
C ILE A 52 -0.55 -2.36 -1.87
N PHE A 53 -1.56 -2.27 -1.02
CA PHE A 53 -2.78 -1.52 -1.29
C PHE A 53 -2.95 -0.47 -0.21
N ASP A 54 -3.21 0.77 -0.59
CA ASP A 54 -3.41 1.86 0.35
C ASP A 54 -4.46 2.84 -0.17
N THR A 55 -5.00 3.64 0.76
CA THR A 55 -6.13 4.51 0.49
C THR A 55 -5.91 5.88 1.09
N PHE A 56 -6.35 6.90 0.37
CA PHE A 56 -6.19 8.31 0.73
C PHE A 56 -7.50 9.06 0.50
N ASP A 57 -7.64 10.17 1.22
CA ASP A 57 -8.78 11.07 1.05
C ASP A 57 -8.66 11.95 -0.21
N SER A 58 -7.43 12.22 -0.68
CA SER A 58 -7.12 13.10 -1.81
C SER A 58 -5.80 12.73 -2.48
N ASP A 59 -5.48 13.41 -3.58
CA ASP A 59 -4.19 13.27 -4.27
C ASP A 59 -3.01 13.73 -3.41
N GLU A 60 -3.22 14.67 -2.49
CA GLU A 60 -2.21 15.14 -1.54
C GLU A 60 -1.67 13.99 -0.67
N GLY A 61 -2.57 13.18 -0.09
CA GLY A 61 -2.15 12.02 0.70
C GLY A 61 -1.46 10.95 -0.14
N ARG A 62 -1.96 10.71 -1.36
CA ARG A 62 -1.37 9.76 -2.29
C ARG A 62 0.05 10.17 -2.71
N ASP A 63 0.25 11.44 -3.03
CA ASP A 63 1.56 11.95 -3.43
C ASP A 63 2.50 12.05 -2.23
N ALA A 64 2.01 12.37 -1.03
CA ALA A 64 2.81 12.31 0.20
C ALA A 64 3.33 10.88 0.47
N HIS A 65 2.50 9.85 0.31
CA HIS A 65 2.91 8.45 0.45
C HIS A 65 3.97 8.04 -0.60
N LEU A 66 3.79 8.41 -1.86
CA LEU A 66 4.76 8.13 -2.93
C LEU A 66 6.14 8.77 -2.68
N ASN A 67 6.18 9.87 -1.93
CA ASN A 67 7.40 10.53 -1.49
C ASN A 67 7.80 10.17 -0.04
N GLY A 68 7.11 9.21 0.56
CA GLY A 68 7.26 8.79 1.94
C GLY A 68 8.40 7.79 2.17
N LYS A 69 8.61 7.44 3.43
CA LYS A 69 9.72 6.56 3.86
C LYS A 69 9.56 5.15 3.29
N VAL A 70 8.34 4.61 3.24
CA VAL A 70 8.10 3.25 2.72
C VAL A 70 8.36 3.17 1.22
N ALA A 71 7.96 4.18 0.45
CA ALA A 71 8.21 4.25 -0.99
C ALA A 71 9.73 4.37 -1.29
N ALA A 72 10.44 5.22 -0.54
CA ALA A 72 11.89 5.33 -0.63
C ALA A 72 12.59 3.99 -0.30
N ALA A 73 12.17 3.31 0.76
CA ALA A 73 12.70 2.01 1.15
C ALA A 73 12.41 0.93 0.09
N LEU A 74 11.21 0.90 -0.48
CA LEU A 74 10.86 -0.03 -1.57
C LEU A 74 11.77 0.19 -2.78
N MET A 75 11.92 1.43 -3.24
CA MET A 75 12.75 1.74 -4.41
C MET A 75 14.23 1.43 -4.18
N ALA A 76 14.73 1.61 -2.96
CA ALA A 76 16.11 1.26 -2.61
C ALA A 76 16.38 -0.26 -2.66
N ASN A 77 15.37 -1.08 -2.35
CA ASN A 77 15.51 -2.55 -2.32
C ASN A 77 14.97 -3.24 -3.59
N ALA A 78 14.24 -2.52 -4.45
CA ALA A 78 13.50 -3.10 -5.58
C ALA A 78 14.39 -3.94 -6.51
N ALA A 79 15.57 -3.42 -6.87
CA ALA A 79 16.48 -4.10 -7.77
C ALA A 79 17.07 -5.39 -7.18
N GLU A 80 17.16 -5.50 -5.85
CA GLU A 80 17.60 -6.73 -5.19
C GLU A 80 16.47 -7.73 -5.10
N LEU A 81 15.31 -7.29 -4.59
CA LEU A 81 14.24 -8.17 -4.14
C LEU A 81 13.27 -8.60 -5.24
N LEU A 82 13.04 -7.76 -6.25
CA LEU A 82 11.92 -7.93 -7.18
C LEU A 82 12.37 -8.37 -8.57
N LEU A 83 11.59 -9.27 -9.18
CA LEU A 83 11.82 -9.79 -10.53
C LEU A 83 11.75 -8.67 -11.58
N GLU A 84 10.83 -7.73 -11.36
CA GLU A 84 10.68 -6.49 -12.12
C GLU A 84 10.49 -5.34 -11.13
N GLY A 85 10.72 -4.10 -11.56
CA GLY A 85 10.41 -2.93 -10.73
C GLY A 85 8.94 -2.91 -10.28
N PRO A 86 8.63 -2.26 -9.15
CA PRO A 86 7.28 -2.21 -8.61
C PRO A 86 6.31 -1.58 -9.63
N LYS A 87 5.17 -2.23 -9.87
CA LYS A 87 4.12 -1.71 -10.76
C LYS A 87 3.14 -0.88 -9.94
N ILE A 88 3.32 0.44 -9.95
CA ILE A 88 2.52 1.39 -9.17
C ILE A 88 1.34 1.88 -10.01
N GLU A 89 0.12 1.55 -9.59
CA GLU A 89 -1.11 2.00 -10.24
C GLU A 89 -1.82 3.03 -9.36
N LYS A 90 -1.98 4.25 -9.89
CA LYS A 90 -2.82 5.28 -9.29
C LYS A 90 -4.29 4.98 -9.61
N ILE A 91 -5.09 4.69 -8.58
CA ILE A 91 -6.50 4.35 -8.75
C ILE A 91 -7.43 5.37 -8.10
N ASP A 92 -8.67 5.44 -8.60
CA ASP A 92 -9.78 6.14 -7.95
C ASP A 92 -10.71 5.11 -7.28
N ILE A 93 -11.13 5.39 -6.06
CA ILE A 93 -12.03 4.54 -5.28
C ILE A 93 -13.46 4.99 -5.55
N LEU A 94 -14.24 4.13 -6.21
CA LEU A 94 -15.64 4.43 -6.55
C LEU A 94 -16.58 4.30 -5.35
N ALA A 95 -16.32 3.31 -4.49
CA ALA A 95 -17.06 3.07 -3.26
C ALA A 95 -16.19 2.31 -2.25
N ALA A 96 -16.33 2.60 -0.96
CA ALA A 96 -15.62 1.92 0.10
C ALA A 96 -16.50 1.70 1.33
N LYS A 97 -16.30 0.57 2.00
CA LYS A 97 -16.84 0.28 3.32
C LYS A 97 -15.66 0.07 4.26
N SER A 98 -15.47 0.98 5.22
CA SER A 98 -14.38 0.92 6.19
C SER A 98 -14.86 0.50 7.59
N ALA A 99 -13.96 -0.05 8.40
CA ALA A 99 -14.20 -0.25 9.82
C ALA A 99 -14.38 1.14 10.47
N GLY A 100 -15.58 1.40 11.01
CA GLY A 100 -16.06 2.73 11.39
C GLY A 100 -17.32 3.17 10.63
N ALA A 101 -17.62 2.59 9.48
CA ALA A 101 -18.84 2.85 8.71
C ALA A 101 -20.07 2.06 9.19
N LYS A 102 -19.97 1.29 10.28
CA LYS A 102 -21.16 0.71 10.93
C LYS A 102 -21.75 1.72 11.91
N ALA A 103 -22.98 2.13 11.60
CA ALA A 103 -23.92 2.95 12.36
C ALA A 103 -23.70 4.48 12.32
N GLY A 104 -24.12 5.09 11.21
CA GLY A 104 -24.70 6.43 11.17
C GLY A 104 -26.08 6.32 10.55
N SER A 105 -27.09 6.40 11.39
CA SER A 105 -28.52 6.24 11.10
C SER A 105 -28.99 7.03 9.87
N SER A 106 -29.80 6.38 9.05
CA SER A 106 -30.92 7.09 8.41
C SER A 106 -31.77 7.68 9.53
N VAL A 107 -31.79 9.01 9.65
CA VAL A 107 -32.83 9.92 10.17
C VAL A 107 -32.28 11.33 9.83
N ALA A 108 -32.90 12.25 9.09
CA ALA A 108 -34.22 12.40 8.48
C ALA A 108 -34.05 13.08 7.11
#